data_AF-A0A8T0FL62-F1
#
_entry.id   AF-A0A8T0FL62-F1
#
_cell.length_a   1.000
_cell.length_b   1.000
_cell.length_c   1.000
_cell.angle_alpha   90.00
_cell.angle_beta   90.00
_cell.angle_gamma   90.00
#
_symmetry.space_group_name_H-M   'P 1'
#
loop_
_entity.id
_entity.type
_entity.pdbx_description
1 polymer ?
#
loop_
_entity_poly.entity_id
_entity_poly.type
_entity_poly.pdbx_seq_one_letter_code
_entity_poly.pdbx_strand_id
1 'polypeptide(L)'
;MAEAHVAVAFSFAITHEGVNINYDREVLNLVWNSGLRSWKKRIARFMYLCTVRPLLNDERYEKMKQMTYEFQNGVGKKLQLYLWLKSWWSSNYVTDWWEDYVYLSGRAPLLVYSNCYGLDYMPLPTTNQVARAANFIYAALTFRKLLNTQTLKPVTIQNFIPLCAWQYERMFNTTRVPDVEKDRVVHLSDSQHIAVYHRGRYYKVMLYNNRRLLKPVELQWQLQQILDDTSVPAPGEHHLAALTANHRTVWANARTTYFNKGLNKASLKAIEDAAFFLVLYDEELDFDANDPSKLNKFSQAVLHGKGYNLWLDKSFNIVVSKNGRLGCNCEHSWCDSPIMSHFWEFCIGMEVTQLKYTEDGNTVGELEDLPPVPSRLKWDLHPECLDLVRSSTLIASDIIAEVDLQVLYHSDYGKNFIKKCKVSPDAFVQMVLQLAYYRDAGCFNLTYEAAMMRLFREGRTETVRPVTMESCDFVLSVDNPDLPAKEKLALLQRACQKHQESYINAMCGKGVDRHIFCLYVLSKHLDVKSPFLKEVLGEPWRLSTSQTPHNQAGILDTKKFPEYVCLGGGFGPVANDGYGVSYE
;
A
#
# COMPACT_ATOMS: atom_id res chain seq x y z
N MET A 1 -26.37 21.35 -30.49
CA MET A 1 -26.78 22.16 -29.34
C MET A 1 -27.82 21.36 -28.59
N ALA A 2 -27.43 20.71 -27.48
CA ALA A 2 -28.36 20.02 -26.59
C ALA A 2 -28.30 20.79 -25.27
N GLU A 3 -29.41 21.42 -24.92
CA GLU A 3 -29.54 22.28 -23.76
C GLU A 3 -29.45 21.46 -22.47
N ALA A 4 -28.59 21.91 -21.56
CA ALA A 4 -28.52 21.40 -20.21
C ALA A 4 -29.73 21.89 -19.42
N HIS A 5 -30.70 21.01 -19.16
CA HIS A 5 -31.73 21.29 -18.17
C HIS A 5 -31.10 21.32 -16.77
N VAL A 6 -30.94 22.53 -16.24
CA VAL A 6 -30.67 22.75 -14.81
C VAL A 6 -31.90 22.26 -14.05
N ALA A 7 -31.74 21.22 -13.23
CA ALA A 7 -32.79 20.74 -12.34
C ALA A 7 -33.05 21.78 -11.24
N VAL A 8 -34.02 22.66 -11.45
CA VAL A 8 -34.46 23.64 -10.45
C VAL A 8 -35.59 23.01 -9.64
N ALA A 9 -35.40 22.86 -8.31
CA ALA A 9 -36.36 22.20 -7.40
C ALA A 9 -37.73 22.89 -7.32
N PHE A 10 -37.82 24.14 -7.76
CA PHE A 10 -39.04 24.94 -7.80
C PHE A 10 -39.04 25.83 -9.03
N SER A 11 -40.13 25.82 -9.80
CA SER A 11 -40.40 26.85 -10.81
C SER A 11 -41.70 27.56 -10.45
N PHE A 12 -41.69 28.89 -10.46
CA PHE A 12 -42.89 29.69 -10.32
C PHE A 12 -43.15 30.43 -11.63
N ALA A 13 -44.41 30.43 -12.08
CA ALA A 13 -44.88 31.22 -13.20
C ALA A 13 -46.08 32.05 -12.73
N ILE A 14 -46.07 33.34 -13.04
CA ILE A 14 -47.20 34.23 -12.77
C ILE A 14 -48.01 34.33 -14.07
N THR A 15 -49.23 33.81 -14.07
CA THR A 15 -50.16 33.92 -15.19
C THR A 15 -51.31 34.87 -14.84
N HIS A 16 -52.14 35.20 -15.83
CA HIS A 16 -53.33 36.04 -15.68
C HIS A 16 -54.39 35.44 -14.74
N GLU A 17 -54.26 34.16 -14.38
CA GLU A 17 -55.14 33.44 -13.44
C GLU A 17 -54.54 33.30 -12.02
N GLY A 18 -53.29 33.74 -11.79
CA GLY A 18 -52.62 33.68 -10.49
C GLY A 18 -51.18 33.14 -10.53
N VAL A 19 -50.64 32.82 -9.35
CA VAL A 19 -49.29 32.24 -9.23
C VAL A 19 -49.37 30.72 -9.31
N ASN A 20 -48.74 30.12 -10.31
CA ASN A 20 -48.65 28.68 -10.49
C ASN A 20 -47.26 28.20 -10.03
N ILE A 21 -47.22 27.37 -8.98
CA ILE A 21 -45.99 26.82 -8.41
C ILE A 21 -45.92 25.34 -8.77
N ASN A 22 -44.92 24.97 -9.57
CA ASN A 22 -44.64 23.58 -9.91
C ASN A 22 -43.42 23.11 -9.11
N TYR A 23 -43.55 21.97 -8.43
CA TYR A 23 -42.49 21.37 -7.62
C TYR A 23 -42.30 19.91 -8.01
N ASP A 24 -41.04 19.50 -8.16
CA ASP A 24 -40.69 18.14 -8.51
C ASP A 24 -40.72 17.26 -7.25
N ARG A 25 -41.64 16.28 -7.23
CA ARG A 25 -41.81 15.35 -6.11
C ARG A 25 -40.58 14.48 -5.89
N GLU A 26 -39.80 14.16 -6.92
CA GLU A 26 -38.59 13.35 -6.85
C GLU A 26 -37.44 14.16 -6.25
N VAL A 27 -37.31 15.43 -6.63
CA VAL A 27 -36.35 16.37 -6.03
C VAL A 27 -36.72 16.68 -4.59
N LEU A 28 -38.00 16.88 -4.26
CA LEU A 28 -38.45 17.02 -2.87
C LEU A 28 -38.19 15.74 -2.06
N ASN A 29 -38.35 14.56 -2.65
CA ASN A 29 -37.96 13.30 -2.01
C ASN A 29 -36.45 13.22 -1.78
N LEU A 30 -35.63 13.71 -2.72
CA LEU A 30 -34.18 13.77 -2.56
C LEU A 30 -33.75 14.77 -1.48
N VAL A 31 -34.41 15.93 -1.40
CA VAL A 31 -34.21 16.96 -0.37
C VAL A 31 -34.69 16.45 0.99
N TRP A 32 -35.84 15.78 1.06
CA TRP A 32 -36.36 15.13 2.26
C TRP A 32 -35.45 13.99 2.72
N ASN A 33 -34.99 13.14 1.81
CA ASN A 33 -34.00 12.09 2.09
C ASN A 33 -32.63 12.67 2.45
N SER A 34 -32.28 13.87 1.96
CA SER A 34 -31.10 14.63 2.38
C SER A 34 -31.28 15.17 3.81
N GLY A 35 -32.46 15.69 4.14
CA GLY A 35 -32.85 16.13 5.48
C GLY A 35 -32.90 14.98 6.49
N LEU A 36 -33.46 13.82 6.12
CA LEU A 36 -33.42 12.57 6.88
C LEU A 36 -31.99 12.04 7.02
N ARG A 37 -31.15 12.15 5.97
CA ARG A 37 -29.71 11.86 6.05
C ARG A 37 -29.00 12.81 7.01
N SER A 38 -29.38 14.09 7.05
CA SER A 38 -28.89 15.10 7.99
C SER A 38 -29.38 14.83 9.42
N TRP A 39 -30.60 14.33 9.60
CA TRP A 39 -31.10 13.88 10.89
C TRP A 39 -30.39 12.60 11.35
N LYS A 40 -30.08 11.68 10.42
CA LYS A 40 -29.15 10.56 10.64
C LYS A 40 -27.70 11.04 10.90
N LYS A 41 -27.29 12.27 10.61
CA LYS A 41 -25.99 12.80 11.10
C LYS A 41 -25.96 13.00 12.62
N ARG A 42 -27.11 12.99 13.33
CA ARG A 42 -27.12 12.78 14.79
C ARG A 42 -26.67 11.37 15.21
N ILE A 43 -26.65 10.39 14.31
CA ILE A 43 -26.15 9.01 14.54
C ILE A 43 -24.61 8.95 14.52
N ALA A 44 -23.92 9.95 13.96
CA ALA A 44 -22.47 10.07 14.13
C ALA A 44 -22.07 10.21 15.63
N ARG A 45 -23.00 10.60 16.51
CA ARG A 45 -22.86 10.57 17.98
C ARG A 45 -22.52 9.19 18.54
N PHE A 46 -22.92 8.11 17.84
CA PHE A 46 -22.86 6.74 18.32
C PHE A 46 -21.73 5.91 17.71
N MET A 47 -21.29 6.22 16.48
CA MET A 47 -20.45 5.28 15.73
C MET A 47 -19.10 5.02 16.39
N TYR A 48 -18.35 6.05 16.79
CA TYR A 48 -17.06 5.83 17.47
C TYR A 48 -17.24 5.09 18.80
N LEU A 49 -18.19 5.52 19.65
CA LEU A 49 -18.47 4.87 20.93
C LEU A 49 -18.82 3.39 20.77
N CYS A 50 -19.64 3.03 19.77
CA CYS A 50 -19.91 1.63 19.45
C CYS A 50 -18.65 0.84 19.10
N THR A 51 -17.69 1.45 18.40
CA THR A 51 -16.44 0.77 17.99
C THR A 51 -15.43 0.58 19.12
N VAL A 52 -15.53 1.32 20.23
CA VAL A 52 -14.61 1.18 21.37
C VAL A 52 -15.23 0.50 22.58
N ARG A 53 -16.56 0.27 22.58
CA ARG A 53 -17.23 -0.47 23.64
C ARG A 53 -16.56 -1.82 23.98
N PRO A 54 -16.21 -2.70 23.02
CA PRO A 54 -15.56 -3.97 23.35
C PRO A 54 -14.13 -3.83 23.92
N LEU A 55 -13.51 -2.66 23.78
CA LEU A 55 -12.13 -2.39 24.21
C LEU A 55 -12.07 -1.72 25.60
N LEU A 56 -13.18 -1.20 26.09
CA LEU A 56 -13.25 -0.39 27.31
C LEU A 56 -14.13 -1.07 28.35
N ASN A 57 -13.64 -1.13 29.58
CA ASN A 57 -14.48 -1.41 30.75
C ASN A 57 -15.50 -0.28 30.96
N ASP A 58 -16.49 -0.54 31.81
CA ASP A 58 -17.64 0.38 31.98
C ASP A 58 -17.21 1.78 32.45
N GLU A 59 -16.27 1.87 33.39
CA GLU A 59 -15.75 3.15 33.90
C GLU A 59 -15.06 3.97 32.79
N ARG A 60 -14.15 3.35 32.03
CA ARG A 60 -13.46 4.01 30.91
C ARG A 60 -14.43 4.36 29.80
N TYR A 61 -15.44 3.54 29.56
CA TYR A 61 -16.48 3.80 28.56
C TYR A 61 -17.35 5.00 28.96
N GLU A 62 -17.76 5.13 30.23
CA GLU A 62 -18.46 6.31 30.74
C GLU A 62 -17.63 7.59 30.57
N LYS A 63 -16.33 7.52 30.93
CA LYS A 63 -15.40 8.64 30.73
C LYS A 63 -15.29 9.02 29.24
N MET A 64 -15.21 8.04 28.35
CA MET A 64 -15.15 8.28 26.90
C MET A 64 -16.45 8.90 26.37
N LYS A 65 -17.61 8.47 26.87
CA LYS A 65 -18.91 9.11 26.55
C LYS A 65 -18.93 10.58 26.96
N GLN A 66 -18.44 10.89 28.16
CA GLN A 66 -18.34 12.27 28.63
C GLN A 66 -17.41 13.11 27.75
N MET A 67 -16.19 12.62 27.47
CA MET A 67 -15.23 13.32 26.59
C MET A 67 -15.79 13.52 25.17
N THR A 68 -16.48 12.52 24.63
CA THR A 68 -17.14 12.62 23.31
C THR A 68 -18.24 13.68 23.32
N TYR A 69 -19.06 13.72 24.38
CA TYR A 69 -20.12 14.71 24.54
C TYR A 69 -19.57 16.14 24.64
N GLU A 70 -18.53 16.35 25.45
CA GLU A 70 -17.86 17.65 25.59
C GLU A 70 -17.21 18.10 24.29
N PHE A 71 -16.49 17.20 23.61
CA PHE A 71 -15.88 17.48 22.32
C PHE A 71 -16.93 17.88 21.29
N GLN A 72 -18.00 17.10 21.16
CA GLN A 72 -19.08 17.37 20.21
C GLN A 72 -19.78 18.69 20.50
N ASN A 73 -19.99 19.03 21.78
CA ASN A 73 -20.73 20.24 22.14
C ASN A 73 -19.86 21.50 22.24
N GLY A 74 -18.53 21.33 22.37
CA GLY A 74 -17.52 22.37 22.40
C GLY A 74 -16.73 22.47 21.08
N VAL A 75 -15.41 22.27 21.17
CA VAL A 75 -14.45 22.51 20.08
C VAL A 75 -14.76 21.73 18.79
N GLY A 76 -15.35 20.54 18.89
CA GLY A 76 -15.67 19.69 17.76
C GLY A 76 -16.61 20.36 16.74
N LYS A 77 -17.52 21.26 17.18
CA LYS A 77 -18.37 22.03 16.24
C LYS A 77 -17.56 22.94 15.33
N LYS A 78 -16.59 23.65 15.92
CA LYS A 78 -15.71 24.58 15.19
C LYS A 78 -14.81 23.80 14.22
N LEU A 79 -14.21 22.69 14.67
CA LEU A 79 -13.39 21.83 13.82
C LEU A 79 -14.21 21.22 12.68
N GLN A 80 -15.42 20.74 12.97
CA GLN A 80 -16.32 20.20 11.94
C GLN A 80 -16.67 21.27 10.90
N LEU A 81 -16.98 22.51 11.32
CA LEU A 81 -17.27 23.60 10.39
C LEU A 81 -16.10 23.84 9.43
N TYR A 82 -14.86 23.91 9.92
CA TYR A 82 -13.70 24.06 9.06
C TYR A 82 -13.45 22.88 8.14
N LEU A 83 -13.74 21.66 8.60
CA LEU A 83 -13.62 20.47 7.75
C LEU A 83 -14.65 20.50 6.61
N TRP A 84 -15.87 20.96 6.86
CA TRP A 84 -16.86 21.21 5.81
C TRP A 84 -16.37 22.27 4.83
N LEU A 85 -15.80 23.37 5.32
CA LEU A 85 -15.22 24.39 4.44
C LEU A 85 -14.10 23.80 3.58
N LYS A 86 -13.16 23.01 4.12
CA LYS A 86 -12.13 22.32 3.33
C LYS A 86 -12.76 21.44 2.25
N SER A 87 -13.84 20.73 2.56
CA SER A 87 -14.51 19.87 1.57
C SER A 87 -15.06 20.61 0.35
N TRP A 88 -15.26 21.93 0.43
CA TRP A 88 -15.70 22.76 -0.71
C TRP A 88 -14.55 23.14 -1.67
N TRP A 89 -13.31 23.10 -1.19
CA TRP A 89 -12.12 23.55 -1.94
C TRP A 89 -11.12 22.42 -2.23
N SER A 90 -11.38 21.22 -1.72
CA SER A 90 -10.53 20.03 -1.87
C SER A 90 -11.24 18.99 -2.75
N SER A 91 -10.54 18.43 -3.73
CA SER A 91 -11.01 17.27 -4.53
C SER A 91 -11.33 16.06 -3.64
N ASN A 92 -10.53 15.88 -2.60
CA ASN A 92 -10.73 14.94 -1.51
C ASN A 92 -10.28 15.61 -0.20
N TYR A 93 -11.10 15.60 0.86
CA TYR A 93 -10.77 16.30 2.10
C TYR A 93 -9.76 15.56 3.00
N VAL A 94 -9.38 14.32 2.64
CA VAL A 94 -8.50 13.45 3.44
C VAL A 94 -7.13 13.28 2.78
N THR A 95 -7.09 13.06 1.47
CA THR A 95 -5.92 12.50 0.78
C THR A 95 -4.63 13.30 0.96
N ASP A 96 -4.68 14.62 0.81
CA ASP A 96 -3.53 15.50 0.96
C ASP A 96 -2.95 15.42 2.38
N TRP A 97 -3.81 15.54 3.39
CA TRP A 97 -3.40 15.43 4.79
C TRP A 97 -2.96 14.02 5.17
N TRP A 98 -3.58 12.98 4.60
CA TRP A 98 -3.18 11.60 4.83
C TRP A 98 -1.75 11.35 4.32
N GLU A 99 -1.47 11.76 3.09
CA GLU A 99 -0.12 11.65 2.50
C GLU A 99 0.90 12.45 3.31
N ASP A 100 0.60 13.71 3.61
CA ASP A 100 1.48 14.61 4.33
C ASP A 100 1.80 14.13 5.76
N TYR A 101 0.80 13.82 6.57
CA TYR A 101 1.00 13.62 8.00
C TYR A 101 1.23 12.17 8.40
N VAL A 102 0.68 11.20 7.67
CA VAL A 102 0.88 9.78 8.01
C VAL A 102 2.18 9.26 7.43
N TYR A 103 2.59 9.73 6.25
CA TYR A 103 3.81 9.23 5.61
C TYR A 103 4.91 10.29 5.59
N LEU A 104 4.67 11.45 4.99
CA LEU A 104 5.75 12.38 4.62
C LEU A 104 6.32 13.18 5.79
N SER A 105 5.56 13.39 6.86
CA SER A 105 6.01 14.12 8.06
C SER A 105 6.70 13.20 9.08
N GLY A 106 6.46 11.90 9.02
CA GLY A 106 7.13 10.92 9.87
C GLY A 106 8.65 10.97 9.67
N ARG A 107 9.42 11.01 10.77
CA ARG A 107 10.89 11.06 10.75
C ARG A 107 11.55 9.71 11.04
N ALA A 108 10.75 8.67 11.30
CA ALA A 108 11.21 7.30 11.44
C ALA A 108 11.79 6.76 10.11
N PRO A 109 12.68 5.75 10.17
CA PRO A 109 13.13 5.00 9.00
C PRO A 109 11.97 4.50 8.12
N LEU A 110 12.21 4.32 6.83
CA LEU A 110 11.21 3.70 5.94
C LEU A 110 11.24 2.16 5.97
N LEU A 111 12.44 1.62 6.22
CA LEU A 111 12.70 0.19 6.33
C LEU A 111 11.75 -0.42 7.36
N VAL A 112 10.93 -1.39 6.95
CA VAL A 112 9.89 -2.05 7.76
C VAL A 112 8.72 -1.15 8.19
N TYR A 113 8.99 0.05 8.70
CA TYR A 113 7.95 0.95 9.26
C TYR A 113 7.01 1.55 8.22
N SER A 114 7.42 1.64 6.96
CA SER A 114 6.59 2.21 5.90
C SER A 114 6.54 1.34 4.65
N ASN A 115 7.67 0.82 4.16
CA ASN A 115 7.67 0.07 2.91
C ASN A 115 6.96 -1.28 3.07
N CYS A 116 6.23 -1.69 2.03
CA CYS A 116 5.58 -2.99 1.93
C CYS A 116 6.23 -3.85 0.84
N TYR A 117 5.92 -5.14 0.81
CA TYR A 117 6.47 -6.08 -0.16
C TYR A 117 5.41 -6.99 -0.80
N GLY A 118 5.76 -7.53 -1.97
CA GLY A 118 5.02 -8.57 -2.69
C GLY A 118 5.99 -9.61 -3.27
N LEU A 119 5.52 -10.85 -3.40
CA LEU A 119 6.31 -12.02 -3.77
C LEU A 119 6.00 -12.51 -5.19
N ASP A 120 6.82 -13.45 -5.64
CA ASP A 120 6.60 -14.16 -6.90
C ASP A 120 5.39 -15.09 -6.83
N TYR A 121 5.01 -15.65 -7.98
CA TYR A 121 4.13 -16.81 -8.06
C TYR A 121 4.94 -18.13 -7.91
N MET A 122 4.24 -19.27 -7.77
CA MET A 122 4.88 -20.53 -7.37
C MET A 122 5.79 -21.16 -8.45
N PRO A 123 5.34 -21.37 -9.71
CA PRO A 123 6.21 -21.83 -10.79
C PRO A 123 7.42 -20.90 -11.03
N LEU A 124 8.59 -21.51 -11.23
CA LEU A 124 9.79 -20.79 -11.66
C LEU A 124 9.95 -20.94 -13.18
N PRO A 125 9.72 -19.87 -13.97
CA PRO A 125 9.66 -20.00 -15.43
C PRO A 125 11.05 -20.09 -16.09
N THR A 126 12.09 -19.60 -15.42
CA THR A 126 13.50 -19.73 -15.82
C THR A 126 14.38 -19.59 -14.58
N THR A 127 15.55 -20.24 -14.59
CA THR A 127 16.61 -20.03 -13.60
C THR A 127 17.60 -18.93 -14.00
N ASN A 128 17.48 -18.37 -15.20
CA ASN A 128 18.33 -17.29 -15.66
C ASN A 128 17.83 -15.94 -15.11
N GLN A 129 18.56 -15.44 -14.11
CA GLN A 129 18.28 -14.17 -13.42
C GLN A 129 18.05 -12.99 -14.38
N VAL A 130 18.95 -12.79 -15.35
CA VAL A 130 18.90 -11.60 -16.22
C VAL A 130 17.89 -11.75 -17.34
N ALA A 131 17.60 -12.97 -17.79
CA ALA A 131 16.52 -13.22 -18.73
C ALA A 131 15.17 -12.87 -18.09
N ARG A 132 14.95 -13.31 -16.84
CA ARG A 132 13.72 -13.00 -16.11
C ARG A 132 13.56 -11.52 -15.82
N ALA A 133 14.64 -10.88 -15.36
CA ALA A 133 14.66 -9.44 -15.15
C ALA A 133 14.33 -8.66 -16.44
N ALA A 134 14.88 -9.06 -17.58
CA ALA A 134 14.63 -8.44 -18.88
C ALA A 134 13.16 -8.54 -19.32
N ASN A 135 12.56 -9.72 -19.22
CA ASN A 135 11.13 -9.91 -19.50
C ASN A 135 10.26 -9.07 -18.58
N PHE A 136 10.56 -9.03 -17.28
CA PHE A 136 9.84 -8.21 -16.32
C PHE A 136 9.94 -6.71 -16.66
N ILE A 137 11.14 -6.20 -16.96
CA ILE A 137 11.34 -4.79 -17.35
C ILE A 137 10.49 -4.47 -18.59
N TYR A 138 10.50 -5.34 -19.60
CA TYR A 138 9.71 -5.12 -20.82
C TYR A 138 8.20 -5.10 -20.53
N ALA A 139 7.71 -6.04 -19.71
CA ALA A 139 6.31 -6.07 -19.29
C ALA A 139 5.93 -4.80 -18.50
N ALA A 140 6.79 -4.37 -17.58
CA ALA A 140 6.59 -3.16 -16.79
C ALA A 140 6.49 -1.90 -17.66
N LEU A 141 7.33 -1.80 -18.68
CA LEU A 141 7.32 -0.68 -19.63
C LEU A 141 6.16 -0.74 -20.61
N THR A 142 5.65 -1.93 -20.89
CA THR A 142 4.38 -2.10 -21.61
C THR A 142 3.21 -1.59 -20.77
N PHE A 143 3.17 -1.89 -19.47
CA PHE A 143 2.18 -1.32 -18.54
C PHE A 143 2.29 0.21 -18.47
N ARG A 144 3.52 0.74 -18.32
CA ARG A 144 3.78 2.18 -18.35
C ARG A 144 3.28 2.83 -19.65
N LYS A 145 3.50 2.18 -20.80
CA LYS A 145 2.99 2.67 -22.08
C LYS A 145 1.47 2.76 -22.07
N LEU A 146 0.76 1.73 -21.58
CA LEU A 146 -0.71 1.74 -21.47
C LEU A 146 -1.22 2.88 -20.57
N LEU A 147 -0.51 3.18 -19.49
CA LEU A 147 -0.82 4.35 -18.63
C LEU A 147 -0.63 5.66 -19.38
N ASN A 148 0.54 5.87 -19.99
CA ASN A 148 0.87 7.12 -20.67
C ASN A 148 -0.02 7.37 -21.90
N THR A 149 -0.44 6.31 -22.60
CA THR A 149 -1.40 6.41 -23.72
C THR A 149 -2.86 6.37 -23.29
N GLN A 150 -3.15 6.26 -21.98
CA GLN A 150 -4.50 6.19 -21.42
C GLN A 150 -5.36 5.05 -22.00
N THR A 151 -4.73 3.92 -22.32
CA THR A 151 -5.39 2.72 -22.87
C THR A 151 -5.45 1.57 -21.89
N LEU A 152 -4.89 1.72 -20.69
CA LEU A 152 -5.07 0.75 -19.61
C LEU A 152 -6.55 0.63 -19.25
N LYS A 153 -7.07 -0.60 -19.26
CA LYS A 153 -8.47 -0.86 -18.90
C LYS A 153 -8.73 -0.43 -17.44
N PRO A 154 -9.78 0.36 -17.16
CA PRO A 154 -10.12 0.72 -15.79
C PRO A 154 -10.47 -0.51 -14.93
N VAL A 155 -9.96 -0.53 -13.71
CA VAL A 155 -10.39 -1.50 -12.69
C VAL A 155 -11.81 -1.14 -12.24
N THR A 156 -12.70 -2.12 -12.20
CA THR A 156 -14.12 -1.92 -11.88
C THR A 156 -14.60 -2.91 -10.83
N ILE A 157 -15.52 -2.48 -9.96
CA ILE A 157 -16.29 -3.38 -9.10
C ILE A 157 -17.43 -3.98 -9.93
N GLN A 158 -17.57 -5.31 -9.88
CA GLN A 158 -18.61 -6.07 -10.58
C GLN A 158 -18.69 -5.75 -12.08
N ASN A 159 -17.56 -5.43 -12.73
CA ASN A 159 -17.48 -5.05 -14.14
C ASN A 159 -18.30 -3.78 -14.51
N PHE A 160 -18.70 -2.96 -13.54
CA PHE A 160 -19.61 -1.83 -13.78
C PHE A 160 -19.16 -0.52 -13.13
N ILE A 161 -18.73 -0.54 -11.86
CA ILE A 161 -18.42 0.70 -11.12
C ILE A 161 -16.92 0.97 -11.22
N PRO A 162 -16.46 2.03 -11.92
CA PRO A 162 -15.04 2.33 -12.04
C PRO A 162 -14.43 2.78 -10.71
N LEU A 163 -13.18 2.37 -10.49
CA LEU A 163 -12.36 2.82 -9.37
C LEU A 163 -11.42 3.93 -9.82
N CYS A 164 -11.16 4.88 -8.92
CA CYS A 164 -10.20 5.96 -9.13
C CYS A 164 -8.81 5.38 -9.48
N ALA A 165 -8.20 5.95 -10.52
CA ALA A 165 -6.91 5.56 -11.05
C ALA A 165 -5.79 6.58 -10.75
N TRP A 166 -6.05 7.61 -9.95
CA TRP A 166 -5.12 8.71 -9.70
C TRP A 166 -3.74 8.24 -9.19
N GLN A 167 -3.70 7.18 -8.37
CA GLN A 167 -2.44 6.66 -7.82
C GLN A 167 -1.51 6.05 -8.90
N TYR A 168 -2.06 5.56 -10.04
CA TYR A 168 -1.24 4.93 -11.10
C TYR A 168 -0.29 5.91 -11.78
N GLU A 169 -0.66 7.20 -11.85
CA GLU A 169 0.17 8.25 -12.47
C GLU A 169 1.54 8.35 -11.80
N ARG A 170 1.62 8.00 -10.50
CA ARG A 170 2.83 8.16 -9.69
C ARG A 170 3.65 6.88 -9.56
N MET A 171 3.35 5.84 -10.33
CA MET A 171 4.02 4.54 -10.22
C MET A 171 5.48 4.58 -10.69
N PHE A 172 5.70 5.04 -11.93
CA PHE A 172 7.02 5.13 -12.53
C PHE A 172 7.62 6.52 -12.37
N ASN A 173 8.94 6.61 -12.48
CA ASN A 173 9.68 7.88 -12.45
C ASN A 173 9.44 8.65 -11.14
N THR A 174 9.15 7.95 -10.06
CA THR A 174 8.77 8.55 -8.78
C THR A 174 9.77 8.17 -7.70
N THR A 175 10.06 9.12 -6.80
CA THR A 175 10.86 8.88 -5.61
C THR A 175 10.43 9.82 -4.49
N ARG A 176 10.51 9.34 -3.25
CA ARG A 176 10.36 10.13 -2.05
C ARG A 176 11.69 10.78 -1.70
N VAL A 177 11.77 12.10 -1.85
CA VAL A 177 12.99 12.86 -1.50
C VAL A 177 12.92 13.25 -0.02
N PRO A 178 13.95 12.92 0.80
CA PRO A 178 13.98 13.31 2.20
C PRO A 178 14.14 14.82 2.35
N ASP A 179 13.49 15.38 3.38
CA ASP A 179 13.73 16.75 3.84
C ASP A 179 13.85 16.77 5.37
N VAL A 180 14.26 17.91 5.94
CA VAL A 180 14.51 18.03 7.38
C VAL A 180 13.21 17.81 8.17
N GLU A 181 12.14 18.52 7.80
CA GLU A 181 10.86 18.51 8.50
C GLU A 181 9.83 17.59 7.85
N LYS A 182 9.72 17.62 6.52
CA LYS A 182 8.71 16.88 5.77
C LYS A 182 9.24 16.48 4.40
N ASP A 183 9.21 15.18 4.12
CA ASP A 183 9.63 14.64 2.83
C ASP A 183 8.67 15.05 1.71
N ARG A 184 9.03 14.75 0.46
CA ARG A 184 8.17 14.99 -0.70
C ARG A 184 8.19 13.81 -1.66
N VAL A 185 7.01 13.40 -2.13
CA VAL A 185 6.92 12.52 -3.30
C VAL A 185 7.16 13.38 -4.54
N VAL A 186 8.20 13.03 -5.29
CA VAL A 186 8.53 13.70 -6.56
C VAL A 186 8.25 12.74 -7.68
N HIS A 187 7.25 13.06 -8.49
CA HIS A 187 7.00 12.40 -9.77
C HIS A 187 7.70 13.20 -10.88
N LEU A 188 8.57 12.53 -11.64
CA LEU A 188 9.43 13.13 -12.65
C LEU A 188 8.90 12.82 -14.06
N SER A 189 9.37 13.59 -15.04
CA SER A 189 9.11 13.34 -16.46
C SER A 189 9.56 11.93 -16.89
N ASP A 190 8.98 11.41 -17.97
CA ASP A 190 9.21 10.05 -18.48
C ASP A 190 10.69 9.64 -18.57
N SER A 191 11.10 8.78 -17.64
CA SER A 191 12.47 8.29 -17.55
C SER A 191 12.80 7.31 -18.67
N GLN A 192 14.02 7.45 -19.20
CA GLN A 192 14.57 6.64 -20.27
C GLN A 192 15.48 5.52 -19.77
N HIS A 193 15.62 5.36 -18.44
CA HIS A 193 16.51 4.39 -17.82
C HIS A 193 15.93 3.81 -16.53
N ILE A 194 16.48 2.68 -16.10
CA ILE A 194 16.37 2.19 -14.71
C ILE A 194 17.72 2.33 -14.00
N ALA A 195 17.68 2.29 -12.68
CA ALA A 195 18.87 2.13 -11.85
C ALA A 195 18.95 0.68 -11.37
N VAL A 196 20.12 0.07 -11.46
CA VAL A 196 20.37 -1.33 -11.11
C VAL A 196 21.43 -1.42 -10.04
N TYR A 197 21.19 -2.22 -9.01
CA TYR A 197 22.17 -2.61 -7.99
C TYR A 197 22.57 -4.08 -8.17
N HIS A 198 23.88 -4.35 -8.13
CA HIS A 198 24.43 -5.70 -8.06
C HIS A 198 25.76 -5.73 -7.31
N ARG A 199 25.87 -6.56 -6.26
CA ARG A 199 27.09 -6.77 -5.45
C ARG A 199 27.81 -5.46 -5.06
N GLY A 200 27.05 -4.51 -4.52
CA GLY A 200 27.57 -3.24 -4.02
C GLY A 200 27.84 -2.17 -5.08
N ARG A 201 27.32 -2.36 -6.30
CA ARG A 201 27.60 -1.48 -7.44
C ARG A 201 26.30 -1.02 -8.07
N TYR A 202 26.29 0.23 -8.51
CA TYR A 202 25.13 0.87 -9.13
C TYR A 202 25.37 1.16 -10.61
N TYR A 203 24.35 0.94 -11.42
CA TYR A 203 24.39 1.10 -12.86
C TYR A 203 23.14 1.85 -13.34
N LYS A 204 23.32 2.62 -14.41
CA LYS A 204 22.24 3.17 -15.22
C LYS A 204 22.06 2.30 -16.46
N VAL A 205 20.87 1.72 -16.63
CA VAL A 205 20.52 0.87 -17.78
C VAL A 205 19.49 1.57 -18.63
N MET A 206 19.81 1.80 -19.90
CA MET A 206 18.92 2.48 -20.84
C MET A 206 17.79 1.57 -21.30
N LEU A 207 16.57 2.10 -21.37
CA LEU A 207 15.37 1.33 -21.76
C LEU A 207 15.02 1.46 -23.25
N TYR A 208 15.58 2.46 -23.92
CA TYR A 208 15.25 2.80 -25.30
C TYR A 208 16.52 2.93 -26.14
N ASN A 209 16.42 2.55 -27.41
CA ASN A 209 17.40 2.86 -28.45
C ASN A 209 16.66 3.58 -29.59
N ASN A 210 17.09 4.80 -29.94
CA ASN A 210 16.44 5.63 -30.95
C ASN A 210 14.91 5.75 -30.79
N ARG A 211 14.44 5.95 -29.55
CA ARG A 211 13.01 6.01 -29.14
C ARG A 211 12.22 4.69 -29.24
N ARG A 212 12.84 3.60 -29.72
CA ARG A 212 12.27 2.25 -29.68
C ARG A 212 12.55 1.64 -28.30
N LEU A 213 11.53 1.06 -27.69
CA LEU A 213 11.70 0.25 -26.48
C LEU A 213 12.62 -0.95 -26.81
N LEU A 214 13.63 -1.19 -25.99
CA LEU A 214 14.50 -2.35 -26.13
C LEU A 214 13.70 -3.65 -25.97
N LYS A 215 13.96 -4.63 -26.83
CA LYS A 215 13.40 -5.98 -26.76
C LYS A 215 13.98 -6.70 -25.53
N PRO A 216 13.30 -7.74 -24.99
CA PRO A 216 13.83 -8.51 -23.88
C PRO A 216 15.26 -9.05 -24.09
N VAL A 217 15.59 -9.54 -25.28
CA VAL A 217 16.96 -10.02 -25.59
C VAL A 217 18.03 -8.92 -25.49
N GLU A 218 17.70 -7.68 -25.85
CA GLU A 218 18.59 -6.52 -25.71
C GLU A 218 18.77 -6.12 -24.24
N LEU A 219 17.68 -6.13 -23.46
CA LEU A 219 17.70 -5.86 -22.03
C LEU A 219 18.48 -6.95 -21.26
N GLN A 220 18.28 -8.22 -21.64
CA GLN A 220 19.03 -9.34 -21.07
C GLN A 220 20.51 -9.16 -21.31
N TRP A 221 20.91 -8.82 -22.54
CA TRP A 221 22.31 -8.57 -22.87
C TRP A 221 22.92 -7.45 -22.00
N GLN A 222 22.21 -6.33 -21.82
CA GLN A 222 22.66 -5.24 -20.95
C GLN A 222 22.86 -5.72 -19.50
N LEU A 223 21.89 -6.44 -18.95
CA LEU A 223 21.96 -6.93 -17.58
C LEU A 223 23.04 -7.99 -17.39
N GLN A 224 23.33 -8.80 -18.41
CA GLN A 224 24.44 -9.75 -18.38
C GLN A 224 25.79 -9.03 -18.22
N GLN A 225 25.99 -7.87 -18.85
CA GLN A 225 27.20 -7.06 -18.66
C GLN A 225 27.39 -6.63 -17.19
N ILE A 226 26.30 -6.46 -16.43
CA ILE A 226 26.36 -6.10 -15.00
C ILE A 226 26.75 -7.31 -14.14
N LEU A 227 26.26 -8.51 -14.48
CA LEU A 227 26.66 -9.74 -13.80
C LEU A 227 28.13 -10.08 -14.07
N ASP A 228 28.60 -9.83 -15.30
CA ASP A 228 29.96 -10.11 -15.74
C ASP A 228 30.98 -9.05 -15.28
N ASP A 229 30.51 -7.89 -14.81
CA ASP A 229 31.38 -6.85 -14.25
C ASP A 229 32.07 -7.40 -12.99
N THR A 230 33.41 -7.40 -12.99
CA THR A 230 34.28 -7.84 -11.88
C THR A 230 34.95 -6.68 -11.13
N SER A 231 34.63 -5.43 -11.48
CA SER A 231 35.14 -4.24 -10.81
C SER A 231 34.78 -4.21 -9.32
N VAL A 232 35.69 -3.68 -8.51
CA VAL A 232 35.48 -3.53 -7.06
C VAL A 232 34.64 -2.27 -6.81
N PRO A 233 33.62 -2.32 -5.92
CA PRO A 233 32.90 -1.13 -5.47
C PRO A 233 33.85 -0.06 -4.90
N ALA A 234 33.50 1.22 -5.05
CA ALA A 234 34.20 2.28 -4.34
C ALA A 234 34.03 2.12 -2.81
N PRO A 235 34.94 2.66 -1.99
CA PRO A 235 34.80 2.62 -0.52
C PRO A 235 33.42 3.12 -0.08
N GLY A 236 32.74 2.36 0.77
CA GLY A 236 31.39 2.67 1.25
C GLY A 236 30.24 2.43 0.26
N GLU A 237 30.52 2.31 -1.04
CA GLU A 237 29.48 2.15 -2.06
C GLU A 237 28.60 0.92 -1.82
N HIS A 238 29.22 -0.19 -1.40
CA HIS A 238 28.51 -1.44 -1.12
C HIS A 238 27.33 -1.26 -0.16
N HIS A 239 27.43 -0.31 0.77
CA HIS A 239 26.41 -0.07 1.79
C HIS A 239 25.63 1.25 1.56
N LEU A 240 25.80 1.91 0.41
CA LEU A 240 25.35 3.29 0.22
C LEU A 240 23.84 3.48 0.42
N ALA A 241 23.01 2.50 0.00
CA ALA A 241 21.56 2.62 0.15
C ALA A 241 21.08 2.49 1.60
N ALA A 242 21.94 2.09 2.55
CA ALA A 242 21.62 2.12 3.98
C ALA A 242 21.28 3.53 4.46
N LEU A 243 21.77 4.58 3.77
CA LEU A 243 21.36 5.96 4.02
C LEU A 243 19.84 6.15 3.90
N THR A 244 19.18 5.45 2.96
CA THR A 244 17.71 5.51 2.78
C THR A 244 16.95 4.78 3.89
N ALA A 245 17.63 3.89 4.63
CA ALA A 245 17.10 3.17 5.79
C ALA A 245 17.31 3.92 7.11
N ASN A 246 17.97 5.08 7.10
CA ASN A 246 18.16 5.88 8.31
C ASN A 246 16.94 6.78 8.59
N HIS A 247 16.92 7.42 9.75
CA HIS A 247 15.98 8.49 10.08
C HIS A 247 15.96 9.57 9.00
N ARG A 248 14.75 10.05 8.66
CA ARG A 248 14.53 10.89 7.48
C ARG A 248 15.31 12.20 7.51
N THR A 249 15.41 12.82 8.69
CA THR A 249 16.20 14.06 8.89
C THR A 249 17.69 13.82 8.73
N VAL A 250 18.22 12.69 9.20
CA VAL A 250 19.64 12.32 9.03
C VAL A 250 19.94 12.13 7.54
N TRP A 251 19.07 11.38 6.84
CA TRP A 251 19.22 11.19 5.40
C TRP A 251 19.09 12.52 4.63
N ALA A 252 18.14 13.39 4.97
CA ALA A 252 18.00 14.71 4.35
C ALA A 252 19.28 15.56 4.46
N ASN A 253 19.88 15.60 5.65
CA ASN A 253 21.12 16.33 5.90
C ASN A 253 22.30 15.73 5.11
N ALA A 254 22.41 14.41 5.08
CA ALA A 254 23.44 13.72 4.32
C ALA A 254 23.31 13.95 2.81
N ARG A 255 22.09 13.83 2.28
CA ARG A 255 21.76 14.12 0.87
C ARG A 255 22.17 15.54 0.50
N THR A 256 21.84 16.51 1.36
CA THR A 256 22.19 17.92 1.14
C THR A 256 23.68 18.20 1.27
N THR A 257 24.40 17.50 2.15
CA THR A 257 25.83 17.76 2.40
C THR A 257 26.72 17.08 1.36
N TYR A 258 26.47 15.80 1.07
CA TYR A 258 27.39 14.95 0.31
C TYR A 258 26.93 14.68 -1.14
N PHE A 259 25.65 14.89 -1.47
CA PHE A 259 25.09 14.54 -2.78
C PHE A 259 24.54 15.75 -3.57
N ASN A 260 24.89 16.97 -3.18
CA ASN A 260 24.37 18.19 -3.82
C ASN A 260 25.16 18.68 -5.05
N LYS A 261 26.39 18.17 -5.26
CA LYS A 261 27.33 18.58 -6.31
C LYS A 261 28.17 17.42 -6.85
N GLY A 262 28.88 17.67 -7.95
CA GLY A 262 29.88 16.76 -8.52
C GLY A 262 29.33 15.38 -8.93
N LEU A 263 30.19 14.36 -8.81
CA LEU A 263 29.88 12.98 -9.20
C LEU A 263 28.70 12.40 -8.39
N ASN A 264 28.67 12.66 -7.08
CA ASN A 264 27.60 12.16 -6.20
C ASN A 264 26.22 12.68 -6.62
N LYS A 265 26.10 13.96 -7.00
CA LYS A 265 24.85 14.52 -7.51
C LYS A 265 24.40 13.84 -8.80
N ALA A 266 25.32 13.65 -9.74
CA ALA A 266 25.01 13.02 -11.01
C ALA A 266 24.56 11.57 -10.84
N SER A 267 25.23 10.80 -9.98
CA SER A 267 24.90 9.42 -9.66
C SER A 267 23.60 9.30 -8.87
N LEU A 268 23.39 10.11 -7.83
CA LEU A 268 22.13 10.13 -7.09
C LEU A 268 20.96 10.53 -8.00
N LYS A 269 21.13 11.54 -8.85
CA LYS A 269 20.13 11.94 -9.83
C LYS A 269 19.78 10.80 -10.79
N ALA A 270 20.75 9.99 -11.20
CA ALA A 270 20.47 8.82 -12.03
C ALA A 270 19.57 7.79 -11.32
N ILE A 271 19.68 7.63 -10.01
CA ILE A 271 18.80 6.76 -9.21
C ILE A 271 17.42 7.40 -9.01
N GLU A 272 17.37 8.67 -8.61
CA GLU A 272 16.12 9.40 -8.36
C GLU A 272 15.28 9.52 -9.63
N ASP A 273 15.91 9.82 -10.78
CA ASP A 273 15.26 9.94 -12.09
C ASP A 273 14.87 8.59 -12.71
N ALA A 274 15.34 7.45 -12.21
CA ALA A 274 15.07 6.15 -12.82
C ALA A 274 13.56 5.84 -12.92
N ALA A 275 13.15 5.03 -13.90
CA ALA A 275 11.76 4.56 -13.98
C ALA A 275 11.35 3.78 -12.72
N PHE A 276 12.24 2.91 -12.25
CA PHE A 276 12.20 2.16 -11.00
C PHE A 276 13.60 1.65 -10.67
N PHE A 277 13.76 1.02 -9.49
CA PHE A 277 15.03 0.45 -9.05
C PHE A 277 15.02 -1.07 -9.19
N LEU A 278 16.11 -1.66 -9.70
CA LEU A 278 16.26 -3.11 -9.88
C LEU A 278 17.42 -3.61 -9.02
N VAL A 279 17.21 -4.73 -8.35
CA VAL A 279 18.22 -5.41 -7.54
C VAL A 279 18.46 -6.78 -8.15
N LEU A 280 19.64 -6.97 -8.73
CA LEU A 280 20.13 -8.30 -9.10
C LEU A 280 20.71 -8.92 -7.83
N TYR A 281 19.86 -9.62 -7.09
CA TYR A 281 20.17 -10.20 -5.80
C TYR A 281 21.09 -11.39 -5.98
N ASP A 282 22.12 -11.49 -5.13
CA ASP A 282 23.24 -12.42 -5.32
C ASP A 282 23.06 -13.78 -4.63
N GLU A 283 21.93 -13.97 -3.96
CA GLU A 283 21.53 -15.25 -3.36
C GLU A 283 20.28 -15.81 -4.06
N GLU A 284 20.12 -17.12 -3.92
CA GLU A 284 18.93 -17.84 -4.36
C GLU A 284 17.84 -17.68 -3.31
N LEU A 285 16.62 -17.45 -3.77
CA LEU A 285 15.41 -17.35 -2.95
C LEU A 285 14.41 -18.36 -3.49
N ASP A 286 13.58 -18.97 -2.65
CA ASP A 286 12.57 -19.92 -3.13
C ASP A 286 11.45 -20.12 -2.12
N PHE A 287 10.46 -20.91 -2.53
CA PHE A 287 9.38 -21.43 -1.71
C PHE A 287 9.42 -22.95 -1.68
N ASP A 288 9.21 -23.52 -0.49
CA ASP A 288 9.01 -24.96 -0.30
C ASP A 288 7.93 -25.16 0.76
N ALA A 289 6.86 -25.86 0.39
CA ALA A 289 5.74 -26.12 1.30
C ALA A 289 6.15 -26.95 2.53
N ASN A 290 7.24 -27.72 2.44
CA ASN A 290 7.76 -28.53 3.54
C ASN A 290 8.81 -27.80 4.38
N ASP A 291 9.30 -26.65 3.90
CA ASP A 291 10.29 -25.83 4.60
C ASP A 291 9.88 -24.35 4.56
N PRO A 292 9.02 -23.90 5.50
CA PRO A 292 8.55 -22.52 5.59
C PRO A 292 9.68 -21.49 5.74
N SER A 293 10.87 -21.92 6.21
CA SER A 293 12.00 -21.02 6.40
C SER A 293 12.48 -20.40 5.08
N LYS A 294 12.29 -21.10 3.95
CA LYS A 294 12.62 -20.58 2.61
C LYS A 294 11.72 -19.40 2.23
N LEU A 295 10.40 -19.52 2.47
CA LEU A 295 9.45 -18.45 2.19
C LEU A 295 9.66 -17.24 3.12
N ASN A 296 10.02 -17.50 4.38
CA ASN A 296 10.40 -16.44 5.32
C ASN A 296 11.65 -15.70 4.83
N LYS A 297 12.71 -16.42 4.46
CA LYS A 297 13.94 -15.82 3.92
C LYS A 297 13.65 -15.03 2.64
N PHE A 298 12.81 -15.56 1.76
CA PHE A 298 12.39 -14.86 0.55
C PHE A 298 11.68 -13.54 0.90
N SER A 299 10.70 -13.59 1.80
CA SER A 299 9.95 -12.42 2.24
C SER A 299 10.83 -11.36 2.92
N GLN A 300 11.75 -11.78 3.79
CA GLN A 300 12.75 -10.92 4.42
C GLN A 300 13.63 -10.21 3.38
N ALA A 301 14.12 -10.97 2.38
CA ALA A 301 14.95 -10.43 1.30
C ALA A 301 14.24 -9.36 0.45
N VAL A 302 12.91 -9.36 0.40
CA VAL A 302 12.11 -8.36 -0.34
C VAL A 302 11.60 -7.24 0.55
N LEU A 303 11.21 -7.51 1.81
CA LEU A 303 10.74 -6.49 2.75
C LEU A 303 11.86 -5.51 3.14
N HIS A 304 13.00 -6.06 3.56
CA HIS A 304 14.10 -5.25 4.11
C HIS A 304 15.45 -5.52 3.42
N GLY A 305 15.55 -6.59 2.62
CA GLY A 305 16.80 -6.95 1.97
C GLY A 305 17.90 -7.17 3.00
N LYS A 306 19.11 -6.71 2.67
CA LYS A 306 20.27 -6.74 3.58
C LYS A 306 20.42 -5.43 4.37
N GLY A 307 19.43 -4.53 4.30
CA GLY A 307 19.49 -3.19 4.89
C GLY A 307 20.22 -2.13 4.05
N TYR A 308 20.85 -2.54 2.94
CA TYR A 308 21.68 -1.65 2.12
C TYR A 308 21.60 -1.88 0.60
N ASN A 309 20.79 -2.84 0.15
CA ASN A 309 20.65 -3.21 -1.26
C ASN A 309 19.30 -2.83 -1.88
N LEU A 310 18.39 -2.25 -1.10
CA LEU A 310 17.14 -1.64 -1.58
C LEU A 310 17.28 -0.12 -1.57
N TRP A 311 16.74 0.57 -2.57
CA TRP A 311 16.61 2.02 -2.55
C TRP A 311 15.21 2.37 -2.04
N LEU A 312 15.06 2.47 -0.72
CA LEU A 312 13.75 2.51 -0.05
C LEU A 312 12.90 3.72 -0.41
N ASP A 313 13.55 4.80 -0.87
CA ASP A 313 12.91 6.02 -1.35
C ASP A 313 12.30 5.89 -2.76
N LYS A 314 12.65 4.84 -3.52
CA LYS A 314 12.08 4.66 -4.86
C LYS A 314 10.64 4.20 -4.75
N SER A 315 9.76 4.67 -5.64
CA SER A 315 8.35 4.25 -5.64
C SER A 315 8.20 2.74 -5.52
N PHE A 316 9.01 1.98 -6.27
CA PHE A 316 9.21 0.56 -6.04
C PHE A 316 10.60 0.09 -6.45
N ASN A 317 11.03 -1.01 -5.82
CA ASN A 317 12.20 -1.80 -6.15
C ASN A 317 11.75 -3.17 -6.63
N ILE A 318 12.38 -3.67 -7.70
CA ILE A 318 12.21 -5.05 -8.18
C ILE A 318 13.44 -5.84 -7.77
N VAL A 319 13.24 -6.93 -7.04
CA VAL A 319 14.30 -7.85 -6.60
C VAL A 319 14.24 -9.08 -7.49
N VAL A 320 15.35 -9.43 -8.13
CA VAL A 320 15.48 -10.67 -8.92
C VAL A 320 16.60 -11.48 -8.30
N SER A 321 16.26 -12.61 -7.69
CA SER A 321 17.22 -13.54 -7.09
C SER A 321 18.10 -14.22 -8.11
N LYS A 322 19.20 -14.83 -7.65
CA LYS A 322 20.18 -15.51 -8.49
C LYS A 322 19.56 -16.66 -9.31
N ASN A 323 18.55 -17.34 -8.76
CA ASN A 323 17.78 -18.38 -9.45
C ASN A 323 16.52 -17.83 -10.15
N GLY A 324 16.35 -16.52 -10.26
CA GLY A 324 15.30 -15.90 -11.05
C GLY A 324 13.99 -15.60 -10.33
N ARG A 325 13.80 -15.92 -9.04
CA ARG A 325 12.61 -15.46 -8.28
C ARG A 325 12.50 -13.95 -8.25
N LEU A 326 11.28 -13.45 -8.42
CA LEU A 326 10.93 -12.03 -8.42
C LEU A 326 10.31 -11.59 -7.09
N GLY A 327 10.64 -10.38 -6.64
CA GLY A 327 9.95 -9.72 -5.54
C GLY A 327 9.82 -8.23 -5.79
N CYS A 328 8.87 -7.58 -5.12
CA CYS A 328 8.67 -6.15 -5.17
C CYS A 328 8.71 -5.54 -3.77
N ASN A 329 9.49 -4.48 -3.58
CA ASN A 329 9.41 -3.61 -2.40
C ASN A 329 8.81 -2.27 -2.84
N CYS A 330 7.82 -1.74 -2.13
CA CYS A 330 7.12 -0.52 -2.50
C CYS A 330 7.20 0.53 -1.37
N GLU A 331 7.57 1.76 -1.73
CA GLU A 331 7.42 2.91 -0.84
C GLU A 331 5.92 3.27 -0.75
N HIS A 332 5.39 3.41 0.46
CA HIS A 332 3.93 3.39 0.67
C HIS A 332 3.25 4.76 0.54
N SER A 333 4.00 5.87 0.60
CA SER A 333 3.40 7.21 0.61
C SER A 333 2.60 7.51 -0.67
N TRP A 334 3.04 7.02 -1.83
CA TRP A 334 2.42 7.35 -3.12
C TRP A 334 1.24 6.46 -3.53
N CYS A 335 1.13 5.22 -3.01
CA CYS A 335 0.00 4.33 -3.32
C CYS A 335 -0.41 3.34 -2.22
N ASP A 336 -1.55 2.70 -2.44
CA ASP A 336 -2.05 1.56 -1.68
C ASP A 336 -1.84 0.24 -2.45
N SER A 337 -1.75 -0.88 -1.72
CA SER A 337 -1.43 -2.22 -2.25
C SER A 337 -2.16 -2.62 -3.55
N PRO A 338 -3.48 -2.40 -3.72
CA PRO A 338 -4.20 -2.82 -4.93
C PRO A 338 -3.62 -2.26 -6.24
N ILE A 339 -2.97 -1.10 -6.20
CA ILE A 339 -2.32 -0.47 -7.36
C ILE A 339 -1.12 -1.32 -7.83
N MET A 340 -0.29 -1.74 -6.87
CA MET A 340 0.87 -2.58 -7.12
C MET A 340 0.47 -4.00 -7.49
N SER A 341 -0.57 -4.57 -6.86
CA SER A 341 -1.05 -5.92 -7.21
C SER A 341 -1.56 -5.98 -8.66
N HIS A 342 -2.28 -4.97 -9.13
CA HIS A 342 -2.73 -4.91 -10.53
C HIS A 342 -1.54 -4.85 -11.52
N PHE A 343 -0.54 -4.02 -11.22
CA PHE A 343 0.70 -3.94 -11.99
C PHE A 343 1.46 -5.26 -12.01
N TRP A 344 1.58 -5.91 -10.85
CA TRP A 344 2.25 -7.19 -10.68
C TRP A 344 1.58 -8.29 -11.52
N GLU A 345 0.28 -8.46 -11.38
CA GLU A 345 -0.51 -9.42 -12.15
C GLU A 345 -0.41 -9.21 -13.66
N PHE A 346 -0.39 -7.96 -14.10
CA PHE A 346 -0.18 -7.65 -15.51
C PHE A 346 1.19 -8.12 -16.01
N CYS A 347 2.25 -7.85 -15.25
CA CYS A 347 3.61 -8.23 -15.61
C CYS A 347 3.78 -9.76 -15.66
N ILE A 348 3.30 -10.46 -14.63
CA ILE A 348 3.32 -11.92 -14.59
C ILE A 348 2.46 -12.52 -15.71
N GLY A 349 1.27 -11.96 -15.95
CA GLY A 349 0.42 -12.40 -17.04
C GLY A 349 1.08 -12.26 -18.41
N MET A 350 1.78 -11.16 -18.66
CA MET A 350 2.57 -10.97 -19.87
C MET A 350 3.72 -11.97 -19.99
N GLU A 351 4.46 -12.21 -18.90
CA GLU A 351 5.54 -13.20 -18.86
C GLU A 351 5.04 -14.59 -19.30
N VAL A 352 3.95 -15.03 -18.69
CA VAL A 352 3.35 -16.35 -18.90
C VAL A 352 2.72 -16.50 -20.28
N THR A 353 2.00 -15.48 -20.75
CA THR A 353 1.18 -15.61 -21.97
C THR A 353 1.91 -15.18 -23.24
N GLN A 354 2.84 -14.23 -23.17
CA GLN A 354 3.39 -13.55 -24.34
C GLN A 354 4.92 -13.64 -24.46
N LEU A 355 5.66 -13.38 -23.37
CA LEU A 355 7.12 -13.22 -23.46
C LEU A 355 7.85 -14.57 -23.49
N LYS A 356 7.56 -15.45 -22.52
CA LYS A 356 8.13 -16.81 -22.40
C LYS A 356 9.67 -16.84 -22.40
N TYR A 357 10.22 -18.04 -22.40
CA TYR A 357 11.66 -18.32 -22.37
C TYR A 357 12.00 -19.43 -23.37
N THR A 358 13.23 -19.45 -23.85
CA THR A 358 13.80 -20.54 -24.64
C THR A 358 14.16 -21.75 -23.76
N GLU A 359 14.51 -22.89 -24.37
CA GLU A 359 14.84 -24.11 -23.61
C GLU A 359 16.05 -23.97 -22.68
N ASP A 360 17.00 -23.10 -23.04
CA ASP A 360 18.16 -22.72 -22.24
C ASP A 360 17.86 -21.60 -21.22
N GLY A 361 16.59 -21.21 -21.09
CA GLY A 361 16.11 -20.25 -20.09
C GLY A 361 16.33 -18.77 -20.44
N ASN A 362 16.80 -18.47 -21.66
CA ASN A 362 17.01 -17.11 -22.14
C ASN A 362 15.69 -16.46 -22.62
N THR A 363 15.69 -15.14 -22.81
CA THR A 363 14.57 -14.45 -23.44
C THR A 363 14.42 -14.87 -24.90
N VAL A 364 13.20 -14.97 -25.39
CA VAL A 364 12.92 -15.28 -26.79
C VAL A 364 13.29 -14.12 -27.71
N GLY A 365 13.97 -14.44 -28.83
CA GLY A 365 14.35 -13.49 -29.88
C GLY A 365 15.85 -13.52 -30.17
N GLU A 366 16.26 -12.80 -31.21
CA GLU A 366 17.67 -12.67 -31.62
C GLU A 366 18.18 -11.25 -31.40
N LEU A 367 19.46 -11.14 -31.03
CA LEU A 367 20.14 -9.87 -30.85
C LEU A 367 20.62 -9.34 -32.22
N GLU A 368 19.78 -8.53 -32.85
CA GLU A 368 20.08 -7.94 -34.17
C GLU A 368 21.12 -6.80 -34.07
N ASP A 369 20.94 -5.91 -33.08
CA ASP A 369 21.81 -4.77 -32.82
C ASP A 369 22.29 -4.77 -31.36
N LEU A 370 23.52 -4.31 -31.13
CA LEU A 370 24.03 -4.13 -29.77
C LEU A 370 23.35 -2.92 -29.10
N PRO A 371 22.68 -3.10 -27.95
CA PRO A 371 22.08 -1.99 -27.21
C PRO A 371 23.17 -1.18 -26.46
N PRO A 372 22.83 0.00 -25.93
CA PRO A 372 23.77 0.80 -25.16
C PRO A 372 24.35 0.01 -23.97
N VAL A 373 25.65 0.11 -23.72
CA VAL A 373 26.28 -0.52 -22.55
C VAL A 373 25.78 0.14 -21.26
N PRO A 374 25.46 -0.63 -20.19
CA PRO A 374 25.14 -0.05 -18.88
C PRO A 374 26.23 0.89 -18.38
N SER A 375 25.82 2.05 -17.86
CA SER A 375 26.76 3.04 -17.33
C SER A 375 26.96 2.85 -15.83
N ARG A 376 28.18 2.52 -15.43
CA ARG A 376 28.57 2.43 -14.01
C ARG A 376 28.48 3.80 -13.33
N LEU A 377 27.68 3.89 -12.25
CA LEU A 377 27.61 5.09 -11.42
C LEU A 377 28.89 5.22 -10.60
N LYS A 378 29.32 6.45 -10.34
CA LYS A 378 30.58 6.75 -9.64
C LYS A 378 30.32 7.64 -8.44
N TRP A 379 31.10 7.44 -7.39
CA TRP A 379 30.95 8.15 -6.12
C TRP A 379 32.28 8.71 -5.66
N ASP A 380 32.21 9.88 -5.06
CA ASP A 380 33.29 10.59 -4.40
C ASP A 380 32.87 10.82 -2.94
N LEU A 381 32.99 9.76 -2.13
CA LEU A 381 32.47 9.74 -0.77
C LEU A 381 33.55 10.21 0.21
N HIS A 382 33.31 11.34 0.83
CA HIS A 382 34.18 11.93 1.85
C HIS A 382 34.21 11.06 3.13
N PRO A 383 35.31 11.00 3.91
CA PRO A 383 35.42 10.16 5.11
C PRO A 383 34.22 10.19 6.09
N GLU A 384 33.67 11.35 6.44
CA GLU A 384 32.51 11.46 7.33
C GLU A 384 31.22 10.92 6.68
N CYS A 385 31.12 10.95 5.35
CA CYS A 385 30.04 10.25 4.63
C CYS A 385 30.21 8.73 4.74
N LEU A 386 31.44 8.22 4.69
CA LEU A 386 31.72 6.79 4.89
C LEU A 386 31.42 6.35 6.33
N ASP A 387 31.70 7.19 7.33
CA ASP A 387 31.26 6.95 8.72
C ASP A 387 29.73 6.89 8.81
N LEU A 388 29.04 7.84 8.17
CA LEU A 388 27.58 7.88 8.19
C LEU A 388 26.95 6.67 7.48
N VAL A 389 27.53 6.21 6.37
CA VAL A 389 27.09 4.98 5.68
C VAL A 389 27.25 3.77 6.62
N ARG A 390 28.38 3.67 7.33
CA ARG A 390 28.61 2.60 8.33
C ARG A 390 27.58 2.66 9.46
N SER A 391 27.35 3.82 10.07
CA SER A 391 26.35 3.95 11.14
C SER A 391 24.93 3.66 10.65
N SER A 392 24.59 4.07 9.42
CA SER A 392 23.28 3.78 8.83
C SER A 392 23.09 2.28 8.57
N THR A 393 24.17 1.57 8.23
CA THR A 393 24.15 0.11 8.06
C THR A 393 23.86 -0.59 9.39
N LEU A 394 24.47 -0.13 10.49
CA LEU A 394 24.20 -0.66 11.83
C LEU A 394 22.74 -0.42 12.23
N ILE A 395 22.22 0.79 12.02
CA ILE A 395 20.79 1.11 12.29
C ILE A 395 19.87 0.19 11.48
N ALA A 396 20.16 -0.03 10.20
CA ALA A 396 19.37 -0.92 9.37
C ALA A 396 19.44 -2.38 9.87
N SER A 397 20.60 -2.84 10.30
CA SER A 397 20.77 -4.18 10.91
C SER A 397 19.99 -4.32 12.21
N ASP A 398 19.99 -3.29 13.06
CA ASP A 398 19.23 -3.29 14.32
C ASP A 398 17.72 -3.38 14.05
N ILE A 399 17.19 -2.58 13.12
CA ILE A 399 15.77 -2.64 12.70
C ILE A 399 15.41 -4.02 12.15
N ILE A 400 16.29 -4.63 11.34
CA ILE A 400 16.06 -5.97 10.79
C ILE A 400 16.02 -7.01 11.90
N ALA A 401 16.90 -6.91 12.89
CA ALA A 401 16.99 -7.85 14.00
C ALA A 401 15.78 -7.76 14.96
N GLU A 402 15.09 -6.62 15.01
CA GLU A 402 13.89 -6.41 15.82
C GLU A 402 12.59 -6.93 15.19
N VAL A 403 12.64 -7.48 13.97
CA VAL A 403 11.45 -7.84 13.20
C VAL A 403 11.39 -9.33 12.93
N ASP A 404 10.42 -10.00 13.55
CA ASP A 404 10.06 -11.37 13.22
C ASP A 404 9.09 -11.40 12.04
N LEU A 405 9.47 -12.11 10.98
CA LEU A 405 8.65 -12.31 9.79
C LEU A 405 8.35 -13.79 9.60
N GLN A 406 7.06 -14.12 9.58
CA GLN A 406 6.56 -15.46 9.31
C GLN A 406 5.51 -15.41 8.20
N VAL A 407 5.65 -16.27 7.18
CA VAL A 407 4.66 -16.44 6.12
C VAL A 407 4.11 -17.85 6.16
N LEU A 408 2.80 -17.95 6.28
CA LEU A 408 2.08 -19.22 6.35
C LEU A 408 1.41 -19.50 5.00
N TYR A 409 1.86 -20.54 4.32
CA TYR A 409 1.16 -21.08 3.15
C TYR A 409 0.11 -22.08 3.62
N HIS A 410 -1.17 -21.73 3.49
CA HIS A 410 -2.29 -22.57 3.91
C HIS A 410 -3.02 -23.18 2.70
N SER A 411 -2.99 -24.52 2.58
CA SER A 411 -3.59 -25.24 1.46
C SER A 411 -4.74 -26.18 1.84
N ASP A 412 -5.09 -26.29 3.12
CA ASP A 412 -6.10 -27.27 3.57
C ASP A 412 -7.51 -26.92 3.09
N TYR A 413 -7.81 -25.62 3.05
CA TYR A 413 -9.05 -25.09 2.52
C TYR A 413 -8.90 -23.64 2.06
N GLY A 414 -9.93 -23.12 1.41
CA GLY A 414 -9.98 -21.71 1.02
C GLY A 414 -11.41 -21.22 0.85
N LYS A 415 -11.58 -20.16 0.04
CA LYS A 415 -12.87 -19.47 -0.14
C LYS A 415 -14.07 -20.37 -0.43
N ASN A 416 -13.87 -21.50 -1.11
CA ASN A 416 -14.96 -22.42 -1.46
C ASN A 416 -15.54 -23.13 -0.24
N PHE A 417 -14.70 -23.53 0.72
CA PHE A 417 -15.15 -24.08 1.99
C PHE A 417 -15.82 -23.00 2.84
N ILE A 418 -15.17 -21.84 2.99
CA ILE A 418 -15.68 -20.73 3.81
C ILE A 418 -17.07 -20.27 3.33
N LYS A 419 -17.30 -20.24 2.01
CA LYS A 419 -18.62 -19.91 1.46
C LYS A 419 -19.71 -20.95 1.81
N LYS A 420 -19.37 -22.22 2.03
CA LYS A 420 -20.33 -23.23 2.53
C LYS A 420 -20.77 -22.92 3.96
N CYS A 421 -19.92 -22.26 4.76
CA CYS A 421 -20.26 -21.73 6.09
C CYS A 421 -21.17 -20.49 6.04
N LYS A 422 -21.51 -19.99 4.83
CA LYS A 422 -22.36 -18.82 4.57
C LYS A 422 -21.81 -17.50 5.13
N VAL A 423 -20.48 -17.33 5.07
CA VAL A 423 -19.80 -16.10 5.51
C VAL A 423 -18.83 -15.58 4.44
N SER A 424 -18.42 -14.31 4.57
CA SER A 424 -17.34 -13.72 3.75
C SER A 424 -16.02 -14.47 4.00
N PRO A 425 -15.21 -14.78 2.97
CA PRO A 425 -13.83 -15.20 3.16
C PRO A 425 -13.00 -14.18 3.96
N ASP A 426 -13.13 -12.91 3.61
CA ASP A 426 -12.44 -11.80 4.27
C ASP A 426 -12.81 -11.68 5.76
N ALA A 427 -14.10 -11.50 6.06
CA ALA A 427 -14.62 -11.50 7.42
C ALA A 427 -14.26 -12.76 8.22
N PHE A 428 -14.24 -13.94 7.58
CA PHE A 428 -13.82 -15.17 8.24
C PHE A 428 -12.36 -15.10 8.69
N VAL A 429 -11.45 -14.67 7.82
CA VAL A 429 -10.03 -14.50 8.17
C VAL A 429 -9.89 -13.47 9.28
N GLN A 430 -10.62 -12.35 9.21
CA GLN A 430 -10.61 -11.33 10.28
C GLN A 430 -11.04 -11.90 11.64
N MET A 431 -12.07 -12.76 11.68
CA MET A 431 -12.49 -13.44 12.91
C MET A 431 -11.46 -14.47 13.41
N VAL A 432 -10.79 -15.18 12.49
CA VAL A 432 -9.67 -16.06 12.84
C VAL A 432 -8.52 -15.27 13.44
N LEU A 433 -8.19 -14.09 12.88
CA LEU A 433 -7.15 -13.21 13.42
C LEU A 433 -7.53 -12.67 14.81
N GLN A 434 -8.80 -12.31 15.04
CA GLN A 434 -9.25 -11.88 16.38
C GLN A 434 -9.13 -13.02 17.40
N LEU A 435 -9.48 -14.25 17.01
CA LEU A 435 -9.34 -15.42 17.88
C LEU A 435 -7.87 -15.73 18.18
N ALA A 436 -7.01 -15.73 17.17
CA ALA A 436 -5.59 -16.00 17.32
C ALA A 436 -4.93 -14.96 18.23
N TYR A 437 -5.20 -13.67 17.98
CA TYR A 437 -4.67 -12.58 18.79
C TYR A 437 -5.17 -12.65 20.24
N TYR A 438 -6.46 -12.92 20.48
CA TYR A 438 -7.00 -13.03 21.83
C TYR A 438 -6.37 -14.18 22.63
N ARG A 439 -6.09 -15.32 21.97
CA ARG A 439 -5.40 -16.46 22.60
C ARG A 439 -3.95 -16.14 22.97
N ASP A 440 -3.27 -15.32 22.16
CA ASP A 440 -1.89 -14.88 22.40
C ASP A 440 -1.82 -13.80 23.50
N ALA A 441 -2.59 -12.72 23.33
CA ALA A 441 -2.52 -11.54 24.20
C ALA A 441 -3.37 -11.65 25.47
N GLY A 442 -4.34 -12.56 25.52
CA GLY A 442 -5.29 -12.71 26.63
C GLY A 442 -6.31 -11.57 26.77
N CYS A 443 -6.34 -10.62 25.83
CA CYS A 443 -7.27 -9.50 25.82
C CYS A 443 -7.58 -9.03 24.39
N PHE A 444 -8.67 -8.28 24.24
CA PHE A 444 -9.00 -7.60 23.00
C PHE A 444 -8.21 -6.30 22.90
N ASN A 445 -7.54 -6.07 21.76
CA ASN A 445 -6.86 -4.82 21.45
C ASN A 445 -7.39 -4.20 20.16
N LEU A 446 -7.06 -2.93 19.94
CA LEU A 446 -7.49 -2.21 18.77
C LEU A 446 -6.87 -2.82 17.49
N THR A 447 -7.74 -3.33 16.61
CA THR A 447 -7.36 -3.90 15.31
C THR A 447 -7.71 -2.95 14.18
N TYR A 448 -6.74 -2.70 13.29
CA TYR A 448 -6.89 -1.95 12.05
C TYR A 448 -7.09 -2.92 10.89
N GLU A 449 -8.03 -2.64 10.00
CA GLU A 449 -8.11 -3.24 8.69
C GLU A 449 -8.25 -2.15 7.61
N ALA A 450 -7.44 -2.25 6.56
CA ALA A 450 -7.51 -1.32 5.43
C ALA A 450 -8.74 -1.58 4.54
N ALA A 451 -9.59 -0.57 4.36
CA ALA A 451 -10.64 -0.59 3.33
C ALA A 451 -10.32 0.43 2.23
N MET A 452 -10.36 -0.02 0.97
CA MET A 452 -10.10 0.86 -0.17
C MET A 452 -11.18 1.94 -0.35
N MET A 453 -10.77 3.17 -0.61
CA MET A 453 -11.66 4.33 -0.81
C MET A 453 -11.71 4.80 -2.26
N ARG A 454 -11.27 3.95 -3.20
CA ARG A 454 -11.17 4.28 -4.64
C ARG A 454 -12.51 4.44 -5.35
N LEU A 455 -13.64 4.26 -4.66
CA LEU A 455 -14.95 4.70 -5.16
C LEU A 455 -15.06 6.24 -5.24
N PHE A 456 -14.22 6.94 -4.49
CA PHE A 456 -14.15 8.40 -4.48
C PHE A 456 -12.92 8.90 -5.23
N ARG A 457 -13.01 10.10 -5.79
CA ARG A 457 -11.88 10.79 -6.42
C ARG A 457 -10.72 10.90 -5.43
N GLU A 458 -9.52 10.53 -5.89
CA GLU A 458 -8.28 10.56 -5.11
C GLU A 458 -8.35 9.75 -3.80
N GLY A 459 -9.32 8.84 -3.68
CA GLY A 459 -9.50 8.04 -2.47
C GLY A 459 -8.33 7.10 -2.22
N ARG A 460 -7.85 7.12 -0.97
CA ARG A 460 -6.82 6.20 -0.43
C ARG A 460 -7.49 5.05 0.32
N THR A 461 -7.48 5.11 1.65
CA THR A 461 -8.03 4.09 2.54
C THR A 461 -8.90 4.70 3.63
N GLU A 462 -9.82 3.92 4.16
CA GLU A 462 -10.51 4.11 5.44
C GLU A 462 -10.19 2.92 6.35
N THR A 463 -10.43 3.04 7.64
CA THR A 463 -10.25 1.97 8.61
C THR A 463 -11.55 1.23 8.86
N VAL A 464 -11.49 -0.10 8.77
CA VAL A 464 -12.44 -1.01 9.40
C VAL A 464 -11.87 -1.40 10.76
N ARG A 465 -12.73 -1.47 11.77
CA ARG A 465 -12.37 -1.87 13.14
C ARG A 465 -12.99 -3.25 13.41
N PRO A 466 -12.24 -4.36 13.23
CA PRO A 466 -12.79 -5.71 13.33
C PRO A 466 -13.24 -6.11 14.73
N VAL A 467 -12.72 -5.46 15.78
CA VAL A 467 -13.12 -5.72 17.17
C VAL A 467 -14.46 -5.05 17.46
N THR A 468 -15.53 -5.79 17.23
CA THR A 468 -16.91 -5.45 17.61
C THR A 468 -17.41 -6.36 18.73
N MET A 469 -18.53 -6.02 19.37
CA MET A 469 -19.17 -6.89 20.35
C MET A 469 -19.44 -8.29 19.79
N GLU A 470 -19.93 -8.36 18.54
CA GLU A 470 -20.21 -9.61 17.85
C GLU A 470 -18.93 -10.44 17.62
N SER A 471 -17.80 -9.80 17.29
CA SER A 471 -16.51 -10.48 17.18
C SER A 471 -16.03 -11.03 18.54
N CYS A 472 -16.21 -10.26 19.62
CA CYS A 472 -15.85 -10.69 20.96
C CYS A 472 -16.70 -11.86 21.42
N ASP A 473 -18.01 -11.82 21.20
CA ASP A 473 -18.93 -12.91 21.53
C ASP A 473 -18.54 -14.20 20.79
N PHE A 474 -18.16 -14.09 19.50
CA PHE A 474 -17.64 -15.23 18.76
C PHE A 474 -16.33 -15.76 19.38
N VAL A 475 -15.33 -14.91 19.56
CA VAL A 475 -14.01 -15.31 20.08
C VAL A 475 -14.13 -16.01 21.43
N LEU A 476 -14.88 -15.43 22.37
CA LEU A 476 -15.11 -16.01 23.70
C LEU A 476 -15.89 -17.33 23.65
N SER A 477 -16.70 -17.54 22.62
CA SER A 477 -17.47 -18.78 22.47
C SER A 477 -16.64 -19.97 21.99
N VAL A 478 -15.55 -19.73 21.25
CA VAL A 478 -14.80 -20.82 20.59
C VAL A 478 -14.22 -21.78 21.62
N ASP A 479 -13.62 -21.23 22.69
CA ASP A 479 -12.96 -22.00 23.74
C ASP A 479 -13.88 -22.35 24.93
N ASN A 480 -15.16 -21.98 24.86
CA ASN A 480 -16.15 -22.37 25.86
C ASN A 480 -16.62 -23.82 25.62
N PRO A 481 -16.36 -24.77 26.54
CA PRO A 481 -16.75 -26.18 26.38
C PRO A 481 -18.26 -26.40 26.52
N ASP A 482 -18.98 -25.50 27.18
CA ASP A 482 -20.41 -25.63 27.47
C ASP A 482 -21.30 -25.20 26.30
N LEU A 483 -20.72 -24.53 25.29
CA LEU A 483 -21.47 -24.06 24.12
C LEU A 483 -21.47 -25.10 22.99
N PRO A 484 -22.65 -25.50 22.47
CA PRO A 484 -22.73 -26.40 21.32
C PRO A 484 -22.11 -25.79 20.05
N ALA A 485 -21.55 -26.65 19.18
CA ALA A 485 -20.95 -26.23 17.91
C ALA A 485 -21.88 -25.40 17.01
N LYS A 486 -23.20 -25.68 17.06
CA LYS A 486 -24.22 -24.93 16.33
C LYS A 486 -24.32 -23.47 16.79
N GLU A 487 -24.16 -23.21 18.08
CA GLU A 487 -24.20 -21.86 18.64
C GLU A 487 -22.92 -21.09 18.30
N LYS A 488 -21.75 -21.75 18.38
CA LYS A 488 -20.46 -21.17 17.94
C LYS A 488 -20.50 -20.77 16.46
N LEU A 489 -21.09 -21.60 15.60
CA LEU A 489 -21.28 -21.27 14.19
C LEU A 489 -22.23 -20.08 13.97
N ALA A 490 -23.32 -19.99 14.74
CA ALA A 490 -24.24 -18.86 14.66
C ALA A 490 -23.58 -17.54 15.11
N LEU A 491 -22.70 -17.61 16.12
CA LEU A 491 -21.89 -16.48 16.58
C LEU A 491 -20.89 -16.03 15.51
N LEU A 492 -20.17 -16.97 14.88
CA LEU A 492 -19.30 -16.69 13.74
C LEU A 492 -20.05 -15.97 12.61
N GLN A 493 -21.24 -16.48 12.24
CA GLN A 493 -22.05 -15.89 11.18
C GLN A 493 -22.48 -14.45 11.49
N ARG A 494 -22.88 -14.17 12.75
CA ARG A 494 -23.22 -12.81 13.19
C ARG A 494 -22.01 -11.87 13.16
N ALA A 495 -20.86 -12.33 13.66
CA ALA A 495 -19.63 -11.55 13.66
C ALA A 495 -19.18 -11.22 12.23
N CYS A 496 -19.20 -12.20 11.33
CA CYS A 496 -18.87 -12.01 9.92
C CYS A 496 -19.84 -11.08 9.20
N GLN A 497 -21.14 -11.16 9.50
CA GLN A 497 -22.13 -10.24 8.94
C GLN A 497 -21.86 -8.80 9.39
N LYS A 498 -21.60 -8.60 10.69
CA LYS A 498 -21.27 -7.28 11.24
C LYS A 498 -20.02 -6.68 10.61
N HIS A 499 -19.00 -7.51 10.41
CA HIS A 499 -17.76 -7.13 9.74
C HIS A 499 -18.04 -6.66 8.30
N GLN A 500 -18.78 -7.45 7.50
CA GLN A 500 -19.17 -7.05 6.13
C GLN A 500 -19.94 -5.72 6.10
N GLU A 501 -20.88 -5.51 7.02
CA GLU A 501 -21.61 -4.24 7.13
C GLU A 501 -20.67 -3.07 7.41
N SER A 502 -19.69 -3.29 8.30
CA SER A 502 -18.69 -2.27 8.67
C SER A 502 -17.76 -1.96 7.49
N TYR A 503 -17.33 -2.99 6.75
CA TYR A 503 -16.50 -2.85 5.56
C TYR A 503 -17.21 -2.08 4.43
N ILE A 504 -18.49 -2.38 4.16
CA ILE A 504 -19.31 -1.63 3.20
C ILE A 504 -19.45 -0.17 3.65
N ASN A 505 -19.70 0.07 4.94
CA ASN A 505 -19.80 1.43 5.47
C ASN A 505 -18.48 2.20 5.31
N ALA A 506 -17.34 1.57 5.59
CA ALA A 506 -16.02 2.17 5.36
C ALA A 506 -15.84 2.53 3.88
N MET A 507 -16.01 1.59 2.95
CA MET A 507 -15.92 1.83 1.50
C MET A 507 -16.86 2.92 0.99
N CYS A 508 -18.00 3.14 1.65
CA CYS A 508 -18.94 4.22 1.33
C CYS A 508 -18.65 5.55 2.04
N GLY A 509 -17.47 5.71 2.67
CA GLY A 509 -17.05 6.93 3.34
C GLY A 509 -17.78 7.22 4.64
N LYS A 510 -18.26 6.16 5.33
CA LYS A 510 -18.92 6.24 6.64
C LYS A 510 -18.06 5.68 7.77
N GLY A 511 -16.76 5.46 7.54
CA GLY A 511 -15.82 5.20 8.61
C GLY A 511 -15.62 6.42 9.50
N VAL A 512 -15.02 6.21 10.67
CA VAL A 512 -14.82 7.26 11.68
C VAL A 512 -13.38 7.74 11.74
N ASP A 513 -12.42 6.89 11.37
CA ASP A 513 -11.00 7.11 11.64
C ASP A 513 -10.42 8.25 10.80
N ARG A 514 -10.64 8.26 9.47
CA ARG A 514 -10.18 9.39 8.64
C ARG A 514 -10.85 10.71 9.01
N HIS A 515 -12.11 10.67 9.45
CA HIS A 515 -12.82 11.85 9.92
C HIS A 515 -12.19 12.41 11.20
N ILE A 516 -11.96 11.57 12.22
CA ILE A 516 -11.33 11.96 13.48
C ILE A 516 -9.89 12.45 13.24
N PHE A 517 -9.13 11.79 12.38
CA PHE A 517 -7.80 12.22 11.94
C PHE A 517 -7.83 13.65 11.37
N CYS A 518 -8.74 13.96 10.45
CA CYS A 518 -8.84 15.31 9.87
C CYS A 518 -9.22 16.38 10.92
N LEU A 519 -10.08 16.04 11.88
CA LEU A 519 -10.40 16.93 12.99
C LEU A 519 -9.17 17.19 13.88
N TYR A 520 -8.33 16.17 14.08
CA TYR A 520 -7.07 16.32 14.80
C TYR A 520 -6.06 17.21 14.08
N VAL A 521 -5.87 17.02 12.77
CA VAL A 521 -5.03 17.90 11.94
C VAL A 521 -5.47 19.36 12.09
N LEU A 522 -6.78 19.63 11.98
CA LEU A 522 -7.33 20.97 12.21
C LEU A 522 -7.08 21.47 13.64
N SER A 523 -7.21 20.61 14.65
CA SER A 523 -6.94 21.00 16.04
C SER A 523 -5.48 21.44 16.25
N LYS A 524 -4.53 20.81 15.54
CA LYS A 524 -3.12 21.20 15.57
C LYS A 524 -2.87 22.52 14.86
N HIS A 525 -3.45 22.73 13.68
CA HIS A 525 -3.31 24.01 12.96
C HIS A 525 -3.91 25.20 13.73
N LEU A 526 -4.95 24.97 14.53
CA LEU A 526 -5.61 26.01 15.32
C LEU A 526 -5.04 26.14 16.75
N ASP A 527 -4.02 25.35 17.09
CA ASP A 527 -3.45 25.21 18.44
C ASP A 527 -4.53 24.99 19.54
N VAL A 528 -5.51 24.13 19.24
CA VAL A 528 -6.58 23.79 20.18
C VAL A 528 -6.35 22.41 20.78
N LYS A 529 -6.26 22.36 22.10
CA LYS A 529 -6.17 21.11 22.85
C LYS A 529 -7.55 20.47 22.98
N SER A 530 -7.62 19.17 22.70
CA SER A 530 -8.83 18.34 22.87
C SER A 530 -8.46 17.06 23.61
N PRO A 531 -8.95 16.86 24.85
CA PRO A 531 -8.75 15.60 25.58
C PRO A 531 -9.25 14.39 24.80
N PHE A 532 -10.42 14.51 24.15
CA PHE A 532 -10.98 13.48 23.29
C PHE A 532 -10.01 13.09 22.16
N LEU A 533 -9.55 14.05 21.35
CA LEU A 533 -8.68 13.74 20.21
C LEU A 533 -7.32 13.18 20.67
N LYS A 534 -6.81 13.63 21.82
CA LYS A 534 -5.59 13.08 22.42
C LYS A 534 -5.78 11.62 22.83
N GLU A 535 -6.90 11.28 23.46
CA GLU A 535 -7.20 9.91 23.90
C GLU A 535 -7.39 8.98 22.69
N VAL A 536 -8.27 9.35 21.75
CA VAL A 536 -8.64 8.48 20.62
C VAL A 536 -7.46 8.16 19.69
N LEU A 537 -6.53 9.10 19.53
CA LEU A 537 -5.35 8.92 18.67
C LEU A 537 -4.13 8.43 19.44
N GLY A 538 -4.22 8.28 20.76
CA GLY A 538 -3.16 7.75 21.61
C GLY A 538 -3.16 6.23 21.72
N GLU A 539 -4.25 5.56 21.36
CA GLU A 539 -4.35 4.10 21.41
C GLU A 539 -3.61 3.45 20.22
N PRO A 540 -2.64 2.54 20.47
CA PRO A 540 -1.87 1.91 19.41
C PRO A 540 -2.69 0.85 18.67
N TRP A 541 -2.51 0.79 17.34
CA TRP A 541 -3.05 -0.28 16.49
C TRP A 541 -2.16 -1.53 16.59
N ARG A 542 -2.29 -2.29 17.68
CA ARG A 542 -1.45 -3.47 17.96
C ARG A 542 -1.64 -4.61 16.97
N LEU A 543 -2.77 -4.66 16.26
CA LEU A 543 -2.94 -5.58 15.14
C LEU A 543 -3.36 -4.75 13.92
N SER A 544 -2.52 -4.74 12.90
CA SER A 544 -2.83 -4.09 11.63
C SER A 544 -2.92 -5.12 10.53
N THR A 545 -4.02 -5.08 9.79
CA THR A 545 -4.38 -6.11 8.82
C THR A 545 -4.69 -5.50 7.46
N SER A 546 -4.39 -6.23 6.40
CA SER A 546 -4.76 -5.83 5.04
C SER A 546 -5.02 -7.06 4.19
N GLN A 547 -6.15 -7.05 3.48
CA GLN A 547 -6.38 -7.99 2.40
C GLN A 547 -5.74 -7.47 1.11
N THR A 548 -4.96 -8.30 0.42
CA THR A 548 -4.45 -7.97 -0.91
C THR A 548 -5.35 -8.59 -1.99
N PRO A 549 -6.01 -7.79 -2.85
CA PRO A 549 -6.90 -8.32 -3.86
C PRO A 549 -6.13 -8.95 -5.02
N HIS A 550 -6.63 -10.11 -5.48
CA HIS A 550 -6.11 -10.81 -6.66
C HIS A 550 -7.05 -10.79 -7.86
N ASN A 551 -6.47 -11.05 -9.03
CA ASN A 551 -7.12 -11.15 -10.32
C ASN A 551 -7.83 -9.85 -10.73
N GLN A 552 -7.17 -8.73 -10.48
CA GLN A 552 -7.58 -7.41 -10.93
C GLN A 552 -7.27 -7.18 -12.42
N ALA A 553 -6.16 -7.72 -12.93
CA ALA A 553 -5.74 -7.54 -14.33
C ALA A 553 -6.59 -8.35 -15.32
N GLY A 554 -7.11 -9.50 -14.90
CA GLY A 554 -7.92 -10.40 -15.74
C GLY A 554 -7.17 -11.00 -16.93
N ILE A 555 -5.84 -11.00 -16.90
CA ILE A 555 -4.97 -11.54 -17.96
C ILE A 555 -4.74 -13.06 -17.84
N LEU A 556 -4.83 -13.60 -16.61
CA LEU A 556 -4.71 -15.03 -16.32
C LEU A 556 -6.00 -15.56 -15.69
N ASP A 557 -6.43 -16.76 -16.07
CA ASP A 557 -7.53 -17.46 -15.38
C ASP A 557 -6.99 -18.15 -14.12
N THR A 558 -7.00 -17.42 -13.00
CA THR A 558 -6.51 -17.93 -11.71
C THR A 558 -7.36 -19.04 -11.11
N LYS A 559 -8.56 -19.33 -11.66
CA LYS A 559 -9.33 -20.51 -11.26
C LYS A 559 -8.80 -21.77 -11.92
N LYS A 560 -8.37 -21.66 -13.18
CA LYS A 560 -7.80 -22.77 -13.93
C LYS A 560 -6.33 -22.99 -13.59
N PHE A 561 -5.62 -21.91 -13.27
CA PHE A 561 -4.19 -21.91 -12.99
C PHE A 561 -3.88 -21.20 -11.65
N PRO A 562 -4.34 -21.76 -10.51
CA PRO A 562 -4.17 -21.16 -9.20
C PRO A 562 -2.70 -21.00 -8.78
N GLU A 563 -1.79 -21.79 -9.34
CA GLU A 563 -0.35 -21.73 -9.08
C GLU A 563 0.32 -20.43 -9.54
N TYR A 564 -0.32 -19.67 -10.45
CA TYR A 564 0.17 -18.37 -10.92
C TYR A 564 -0.34 -17.19 -10.09
N VAL A 565 -1.09 -17.46 -9.03
CA VAL A 565 -1.37 -16.45 -8.01
C VAL A 565 -0.08 -16.20 -7.23
N CYS A 566 0.19 -14.93 -6.95
CA CYS A 566 1.31 -14.48 -6.12
C CYS A 566 1.30 -15.20 -4.76
N LEU A 567 2.48 -15.52 -4.23
CA LEU A 567 2.66 -16.12 -2.90
C LEU A 567 2.38 -15.15 -1.73
N GLY A 568 1.86 -13.97 -2.04
CA GLY A 568 1.48 -12.95 -1.10
C GLY A 568 2.44 -11.77 -0.98
N GLY A 569 2.23 -11.00 0.06
CA GLY A 569 2.97 -9.79 0.38
C GLY A 569 2.66 -9.36 1.80
N GLY A 570 3.31 -8.30 2.27
CA GLY A 570 3.16 -7.85 3.64
C GLY A 570 3.80 -6.51 3.94
N PHE A 571 3.77 -6.13 5.21
CA PHE A 571 4.28 -4.87 5.73
C PHE A 571 4.66 -5.07 7.21
N GLY A 572 5.53 -4.21 7.74
CA GLY A 572 5.93 -4.27 9.14
C GLY A 572 4.80 -3.86 10.12
N PRO A 573 4.92 -4.18 11.41
CA PRO A 573 3.97 -3.74 12.41
C PRO A 573 4.00 -2.22 12.59
N VAL A 574 2.84 -1.62 12.87
CA VAL A 574 2.70 -0.16 13.09
C VAL A 574 2.88 0.27 14.55
N ALA A 575 2.98 -0.71 15.46
CA ALA A 575 3.25 -0.54 16.88
C ALA A 575 4.40 -1.47 17.27
N ASN A 576 5.27 -1.01 18.18
CA ASN A 576 6.45 -1.78 18.61
C ASN A 576 6.07 -3.10 19.31
N ASP A 577 4.89 -3.15 19.94
CA ASP A 577 4.32 -4.32 20.62
C ASP A 577 3.16 -4.94 19.82
N GLY A 578 3.20 -4.81 18.48
CA GLY A 578 2.11 -5.22 17.59
C GLY A 578 2.52 -6.10 16.42
N TYR A 579 1.53 -6.47 15.62
CA TYR A 579 1.66 -7.32 14.44
C TYR A 579 1.15 -6.60 13.18
N GLY A 580 1.87 -6.79 12.07
CA GLY A 580 1.39 -6.51 10.72
C GLY A 580 1.02 -7.82 10.02
N VAL A 581 -0.24 -8.00 9.63
CA VAL A 581 -0.72 -9.24 9.02
C VAL A 581 -1.38 -8.95 7.68
N SER A 582 -0.78 -9.46 6.62
CA SER A 582 -1.37 -9.42 5.28
C SER A 582 -1.89 -10.81 4.91
N TYR A 583 -3.04 -10.86 4.25
CA TYR A 583 -3.69 -12.10 3.81
C TYR A 583 -4.41 -11.89 2.47
N GLU A 584 -4.82 -12.99 1.83
CA GLU A 584 -5.33 -12.98 0.45
C GLU A 584 -6.56 -13.86 0.25
#